data_AF-A0A5C5V8P4-F1
#
_entry.id   AF-A0A5C5V8P4-F1
#
_cell.length_a   1.000
_cell.length_b   1.000
_cell.length_c   1.000
_cell.angle_alpha   90.00
_cell.angle_beta   90.00
_cell.angle_gamma   90.00
#
_symmetry.space_group_name_H-M   'P 1'
#
loop_
_entity.id
_entity.type
_entity.pdbx_description
1 polymer ?
#
loop_
_entity_poly.entity_id
_entity_poly.type
_entity_poly.pdbx_seq_one_letter_code
_entity_poly.pdbx_strand_id
1 'polypeptide(L)'
;MIILTIDVGGTNVKMLTTAIDEKRKFPSGPDMTPEQMVAGVKEATADLEYDVISIGVPTPVVQGKIFREPHNLGDGWVGFDFEAALGKPTKLTNDAAMQAMGDYHGGRMLFLGLGTGLGSAMIVDGILQPMELAHLPFKNNKTFEDYIGERGLERLGKKKWRNTVLEVVKLLKAALEAEYVTLGGGNARLVDEPPPNTTLGNNNNAFLGGFRMWDHTIGGASVRVEEREAPRFIRHTGESSDKITTLFLDIGGVLLTNGWDHNARIQAAKEFQLDYAQLDERHHLTFDKYETGRLTLDEYLDRVVFFQQRSFSRRDFQEFMMNQSQELPEMLEFMTAIKKKNRLHVIAASNEGRELNEYRIKEFQLGNLFDCFISSCYVHLRKPDSEIYQLAMDVAHAQPKQIAYVDDRPMFVEIARAMGINGICHRSLTETKHALLALGLDVDV
;
A
#
# COMPACT_ATOMS: atom_id res chain seq x y z
N MET A 1 0.10 2.23 -21.31
CA MET A 1 1.51 2.35 -20.88
C MET A 1 2.33 1.31 -21.61
N ILE A 2 3.22 1.74 -22.49
CA ILE A 2 4.19 0.90 -23.20
C ILE A 2 5.47 0.85 -22.36
N ILE A 3 5.89 -0.36 -21.98
CA ILE A 3 7.04 -0.57 -21.09
C ILE A 3 8.19 -1.14 -21.90
N LEU A 4 9.36 -0.53 -21.80
CA LEU A 4 10.62 -1.11 -22.28
C LEU A 4 11.31 -1.84 -21.11
N THR A 5 11.49 -3.14 -21.22
CA THR A 5 12.27 -3.91 -20.24
C THR A 5 13.67 -4.16 -20.78
N ILE A 6 14.68 -3.88 -19.96
CA ILE A 6 16.11 -4.03 -20.24
C ILE A 6 16.70 -5.05 -19.26
N ASP A 7 17.20 -6.17 -19.77
CA ASP A 7 17.90 -7.22 -19.05
C ASP A 7 19.41 -7.08 -19.32
N VAL A 8 20.14 -6.54 -18.33
CA VAL A 8 21.58 -6.33 -18.41
C VAL A 8 22.29 -7.59 -17.87
N GLY A 9 22.99 -8.31 -18.75
CA GLY A 9 23.85 -9.42 -18.36
C GLY A 9 25.32 -9.13 -18.65
N GLY A 10 26.23 -9.98 -18.16
CA GLY A 10 27.68 -9.86 -18.40
C GLY A 10 28.14 -10.14 -19.84
N THR A 11 27.25 -10.63 -20.72
CA THR A 11 27.59 -10.94 -22.13
C THR A 11 26.73 -10.19 -23.13
N ASN A 12 25.48 -9.90 -22.80
CA ASN A 12 24.58 -9.13 -23.65
C ASN A 12 23.67 -8.25 -22.80
N VAL A 13 23.29 -7.10 -23.34
CA VAL A 13 22.09 -6.35 -22.93
C VAL A 13 20.96 -6.77 -23.85
N LYS A 14 19.81 -7.14 -23.29
CA LYS A 14 18.62 -7.57 -24.06
C LYS A 14 17.46 -6.66 -23.72
N MET A 15 16.57 -6.45 -24.68
CA MET A 15 15.42 -5.58 -24.50
C MET A 15 14.19 -6.09 -25.24
N LEU A 16 13.03 -5.80 -24.66
CA LEU A 16 11.71 -6.12 -25.21
C LEU A 16 10.71 -5.06 -24.76
N THR A 17 9.76 -4.72 -25.62
CA THR A 17 8.66 -3.80 -25.26
C THR A 17 7.34 -4.55 -25.12
N THR A 18 6.35 -3.95 -24.44
CA THR A 18 4.98 -4.48 -24.44
C THR A 18 4.22 -4.21 -25.74
N ALA A 19 4.74 -3.32 -26.61
CA ALA A 19 4.08 -2.94 -27.86
C ALA A 19 4.41 -3.88 -29.02
N ILE A 20 5.62 -4.44 -29.06
CA ILE A 20 6.08 -5.37 -30.09
C ILE A 20 6.79 -6.57 -29.48
N ASP A 21 6.47 -7.77 -29.96
CA ASP A 21 7.12 -9.03 -29.55
C ASP A 21 8.43 -9.27 -30.34
N GLU A 22 9.25 -8.22 -30.48
CA GLU A 22 10.55 -8.29 -31.14
C GLU A 22 11.66 -8.04 -30.11
N LYS A 23 12.43 -9.09 -29.80
CA LYS A 23 13.53 -9.02 -28.85
C LYS A 23 14.78 -8.45 -29.52
N ARG A 24 15.29 -7.34 -28.99
CA ARG A 24 16.56 -6.75 -29.43
C ARG A 24 17.67 -7.02 -28.43
N LYS A 25 18.92 -7.02 -28.89
CA LYS A 25 20.09 -7.22 -28.04
C LYS A 25 21.34 -6.64 -28.66
N PHE A 26 22.29 -6.28 -27.81
CA PHE A 26 23.66 -5.96 -28.22
C PHE A 26 24.67 -6.56 -27.22
N PRO A 27 25.93 -6.80 -27.64
CA PRO A 27 26.95 -7.35 -26.76
C PRO A 27 27.28 -6.43 -25.58
N SER A 28 27.52 -7.01 -24.41
CA SER A 28 28.13 -6.34 -23.25
C SER A 28 29.49 -6.94 -22.93
N GLY A 29 30.03 -6.69 -21.73
CA GLY A 29 31.29 -7.27 -21.30
C GLY A 29 31.90 -6.54 -20.10
N PRO A 30 33.08 -6.97 -19.65
CA PRO A 30 33.73 -6.48 -18.44
C PRO A 30 34.14 -4.99 -18.49
N ASP A 31 34.15 -4.38 -19.67
CA ASP A 31 34.49 -2.96 -19.84
C ASP A 31 33.24 -2.07 -20.03
N MET A 32 32.03 -2.64 -19.98
CA MET A 32 30.80 -1.89 -20.24
C MET A 32 30.46 -0.94 -19.08
N THR A 33 30.51 0.37 -19.35
CA THR A 33 30.03 1.42 -18.44
C THR A 33 28.52 1.64 -18.58
N PRO A 34 27.83 2.25 -17.60
CA PRO A 34 26.41 2.56 -17.74
C PRO A 34 26.12 3.56 -18.89
N GLU A 35 27.03 4.48 -19.20
CA GLU A 35 26.88 5.40 -20.34
C GLU A 35 26.89 4.65 -21.67
N GLN A 36 27.79 3.67 -21.82
CA GLN A 36 27.84 2.82 -23.01
C GLN A 36 26.58 1.97 -23.13
N MET A 37 26.08 1.44 -22.01
CA MET A 37 24.82 0.71 -21.98
C MET A 37 23.65 1.61 -22.42
N VAL A 38 23.53 2.83 -21.88
CA VAL A 38 22.50 3.80 -22.26
C VAL A 38 22.58 4.18 -23.74
N ALA A 39 23.80 4.42 -24.27
CA ALA A 39 23.99 4.72 -25.68
C ALA A 39 23.52 3.55 -26.57
N GLY A 40 23.91 2.32 -26.24
CA GLY A 40 23.48 1.13 -26.96
C GLY A 40 21.97 0.88 -26.88
N VAL A 41 21.33 1.17 -25.74
CA VAL A 41 19.87 1.11 -25.60
C VAL A 41 19.20 2.13 -26.52
N LYS A 42 19.62 3.40 -26.48
CA LYS A 42 19.03 4.46 -27.33
C LYS A 42 19.17 4.15 -28.82
N GLU A 43 20.31 3.62 -29.24
CA GLU A 43 20.52 3.20 -30.63
C GLU A 43 19.60 2.02 -31.00
N ALA A 44 19.55 1.00 -30.14
CA ALA A 44 18.77 -0.20 -30.37
C ALA A 44 17.25 0.01 -30.25
N THR A 45 16.79 1.14 -29.72
CA THR A 45 15.36 1.46 -29.57
C THR A 45 14.95 2.76 -30.26
N ALA A 46 15.77 3.28 -31.19
CA ALA A 46 15.54 4.58 -31.83
C ALA A 46 14.21 4.69 -32.61
N ASP A 47 13.70 3.57 -33.10
CA ASP A 47 12.44 3.42 -33.84
C ASP A 47 11.29 2.88 -32.98
N LEU A 48 11.49 2.72 -31.66
CA LEU A 48 10.49 2.19 -30.74
C LEU A 48 9.89 3.30 -29.86
N GLU A 49 8.57 3.25 -29.70
CA GLU A 49 7.85 4.09 -28.74
C GLU A 49 7.72 3.37 -27.40
N TYR A 50 7.99 4.08 -26.30
CA TYR A 50 7.78 3.59 -24.93
C TYR A 50 7.60 4.74 -23.94
N ASP A 51 6.79 4.49 -22.91
CA ASP A 51 6.41 5.47 -21.89
C ASP A 51 7.36 5.40 -20.68
N VAL A 52 7.73 4.19 -20.27
CA VAL A 52 8.51 3.91 -19.05
C VAL A 52 9.50 2.76 -19.26
N ILE A 53 10.52 2.68 -18.40
CA ILE A 53 11.62 1.73 -18.52
C ILE A 53 11.77 0.90 -17.25
N SER A 54 11.98 -0.41 -17.40
CA SER A 54 12.39 -1.33 -16.33
C SER A 54 13.78 -1.86 -16.63
N ILE A 55 14.68 -1.82 -15.66
CA ILE A 55 16.05 -2.30 -15.80
C ILE A 55 16.34 -3.36 -14.73
N GLY A 56 16.75 -4.55 -15.16
CA GLY A 56 17.36 -5.57 -14.32
C GLY A 56 18.87 -5.57 -14.49
N VAL A 57 19.61 -5.37 -13.39
CA VAL A 57 21.08 -5.34 -13.39
C VAL A 57 21.69 -6.48 -12.58
N PRO A 58 22.88 -6.99 -12.95
CA PRO A 58 23.50 -8.16 -12.33
C PRO A 58 24.33 -7.75 -11.10
N THR A 59 23.72 -6.95 -10.22
CA THR A 59 24.33 -6.41 -9.00
C THR A 59 23.25 -6.09 -7.96
N PRO A 60 23.58 -5.98 -6.66
CA PRO A 60 22.60 -5.63 -5.64
C PRO A 60 22.02 -4.23 -5.86
N VAL A 61 20.67 -4.14 -5.82
CA VAL A 61 19.92 -2.87 -5.90
C VAL A 61 19.13 -2.69 -4.61
N VAL A 62 19.31 -1.54 -3.95
CA VAL A 62 18.64 -1.19 -2.70
C VAL A 62 17.92 0.13 -2.90
N GLN A 63 16.60 0.16 -2.64
CA GLN A 63 15.76 1.35 -2.81
C GLN A 63 15.90 2.00 -4.21
N GLY A 64 15.95 1.17 -5.26
CA GLY A 64 16.10 1.63 -6.64
C GLY A 64 17.50 2.14 -7.01
N LYS A 65 18.49 1.98 -6.13
CA LYS A 65 19.88 2.43 -6.37
C LYS A 65 20.84 1.26 -6.37
N ILE A 66 21.81 1.28 -7.27
CA ILE A 66 22.90 0.30 -7.32
C ILE A 66 23.77 0.49 -6.08
N PHE A 67 23.94 -0.58 -5.30
CA PHE A 67 24.69 -0.55 -4.05
C PHE A 67 26.18 -0.93 -4.24
N ARG A 68 26.49 -1.75 -5.26
CA ARG A 68 27.85 -2.17 -5.60
C ARG A 68 28.04 -2.21 -7.10
N GLU A 69 29.28 -2.05 -7.55
CA GLU A 69 29.62 -2.23 -8.96
C GLU A 69 29.38 -3.69 -9.39
N PRO A 70 28.82 -3.91 -10.59
CA PRO A 70 28.63 -5.25 -11.15
C PRO A 70 29.96 -5.95 -11.42
N HIS A 71 30.12 -7.18 -10.93
CA HIS A 71 31.39 -7.92 -11.05
C HIS A 71 31.84 -8.26 -12.48
N ASN A 72 30.90 -8.30 -13.43
CA ASN A 72 31.14 -8.74 -14.80
C ASN A 72 30.96 -7.62 -15.84
N LEU A 73 30.87 -6.36 -15.40
CA LEU A 73 30.77 -5.17 -16.25
C LEU A 73 31.82 -4.14 -15.79
N GLY A 74 31.94 -3.01 -16.49
CA GLY A 74 32.86 -1.94 -16.11
C GLY A 74 32.36 -1.18 -14.87
N ASP A 75 33.17 -0.25 -14.37
CA ASP A 75 32.81 0.60 -13.21
C ASP A 75 31.91 1.78 -13.61
N GLY A 76 31.35 2.46 -12.60
CA GLY A 76 30.59 3.71 -12.74
C GLY A 76 29.09 3.56 -12.58
N TRP A 77 28.60 2.36 -12.26
CA TRP A 77 27.17 2.08 -12.11
C TRP A 77 26.60 2.62 -10.80
N VAL A 78 27.43 2.67 -9.73
CA VAL A 78 26.98 3.21 -8.44
C VAL A 78 26.75 4.72 -8.56
N GLY A 79 25.52 5.14 -8.27
CA GLY A 79 25.13 6.56 -8.33
C GLY A 79 24.81 7.09 -9.72
N PHE A 80 24.85 6.24 -10.77
CA PHE A 80 24.44 6.64 -12.11
C PHE A 80 22.93 6.87 -12.20
N ASP A 81 22.53 8.00 -12.77
CA ASP A 81 21.12 8.39 -12.92
C ASP A 81 20.56 7.90 -14.26
N PHE A 82 20.02 6.69 -14.26
CA PHE A 82 19.42 6.08 -15.46
C PHE A 82 18.19 6.84 -15.96
N GLU A 83 17.40 7.41 -15.06
CA GLU A 83 16.19 8.15 -15.44
C GLU A 83 16.55 9.42 -16.20
N ALA A 84 17.51 10.20 -15.70
CA ALA A 84 18.03 11.36 -16.41
C ALA A 84 18.72 10.97 -17.72
N ALA A 85 19.52 9.90 -17.71
CA ALA A 85 20.27 9.47 -18.89
C ALA A 85 19.37 8.94 -20.02
N LEU A 86 18.30 8.22 -19.69
CA LEU A 86 17.35 7.64 -20.66
C LEU A 86 16.20 8.60 -21.01
N GLY A 87 15.94 9.61 -20.18
CA GLY A 87 14.92 10.63 -20.42
C GLY A 87 13.48 10.14 -20.25
N LYS A 88 13.28 9.03 -19.53
CA LYS A 88 11.98 8.40 -19.28
C LYS A 88 11.94 7.88 -17.84
N PRO A 89 10.77 7.87 -17.17
CA PRO A 89 10.62 7.28 -15.84
C PRO A 89 11.18 5.86 -15.82
N THR A 90 12.10 5.59 -14.88
CA THR A 90 12.88 4.35 -14.88
C THR A 90 12.83 3.66 -13.53
N LYS A 91 12.47 2.37 -13.52
CA LYS A 91 12.59 1.51 -12.34
C LYS A 91 13.77 0.56 -12.50
N LEU A 92 14.54 0.42 -11.43
CA LEU A 92 15.74 -0.39 -11.37
C LEU A 92 15.59 -1.49 -10.30
N THR A 93 15.99 -2.71 -10.63
CA THR A 93 16.06 -3.82 -9.68
C THR A 93 17.20 -4.79 -10.03
N ASN A 94 17.46 -5.74 -9.14
CA ASN A 94 18.37 -6.84 -9.43
C ASN A 94 17.76 -7.80 -10.49
N ASP A 95 18.59 -8.36 -11.37
CA ASP A 95 18.20 -9.28 -12.44
C ASP A 95 17.38 -10.50 -11.96
N ALA A 96 17.82 -11.16 -10.88
CA ALA A 96 17.11 -12.29 -10.29
C ALA A 96 15.76 -11.86 -9.70
N ALA A 97 15.70 -10.69 -9.08
CA ALA A 97 14.46 -10.12 -8.57
C ALA A 97 13.48 -9.76 -9.71
N MET A 98 14.00 -9.26 -10.84
CA MET A 98 13.20 -9.02 -12.05
C MET A 98 12.63 -10.33 -12.59
N GLN A 99 13.47 -11.35 -12.78
CA GLN A 99 12.99 -12.66 -13.26
C GLN A 99 11.97 -13.29 -12.29
N ALA A 100 12.21 -13.20 -10.98
CA ALA A 100 11.29 -13.68 -9.96
C ALA A 100 9.88 -13.09 -10.13
N MET A 101 9.76 -11.78 -10.38
CA MET A 101 8.44 -11.17 -10.61
C MET A 101 7.71 -11.77 -11.81
N GLY A 102 8.41 -12.14 -12.88
CA GLY A 102 7.80 -12.78 -14.03
C GLY A 102 7.37 -14.23 -13.77
N ASP A 103 8.13 -14.95 -12.94
CA ASP A 103 7.84 -16.33 -12.54
C ASP A 103 6.80 -16.45 -11.42
N TYR A 104 6.34 -15.33 -10.85
CA TYR A 104 5.43 -15.33 -9.70
C TYR A 104 4.00 -15.73 -10.06
N HIS A 105 3.41 -16.63 -9.26
CA HIS A 105 2.05 -17.15 -9.42
C HIS A 105 1.20 -17.11 -8.13
N GLY A 106 1.60 -16.33 -7.12
CA GLY A 106 0.91 -16.20 -5.82
C GLY A 106 1.64 -16.90 -4.67
N GLY A 107 1.17 -16.72 -3.43
CA GLY A 107 1.72 -17.32 -2.21
C GLY A 107 3.17 -16.91 -1.88
N ARG A 108 3.89 -17.77 -1.16
CA ARG A 108 5.31 -17.59 -0.78
C ARG A 108 6.27 -18.29 -1.74
N MET A 109 6.83 -17.55 -2.69
CA MET A 109 7.80 -18.05 -3.66
C MET A 109 9.23 -17.66 -3.29
N LEU A 110 10.13 -18.64 -3.27
CA LEU A 110 11.58 -18.39 -3.30
C LEU A 110 12.10 -18.56 -4.74
N PHE A 111 12.77 -17.55 -5.27
CA PHE A 111 13.48 -17.63 -6.53
C PHE A 111 14.97 -17.83 -6.29
N LEU A 112 15.57 -18.81 -6.99
CA LEU A 112 17.02 -19.04 -7.03
C LEU A 112 17.50 -19.00 -8.48
N GLY A 113 18.24 -17.95 -8.82
CA GLY A 113 18.86 -17.74 -10.12
C GLY A 113 20.21 -18.45 -10.19
N LEU A 114 20.27 -19.59 -10.89
CA LEU A 114 21.48 -20.37 -11.09
C LEU A 114 22.22 -19.84 -12.33
N GLY A 115 23.17 -18.93 -12.13
CA GLY A 115 23.99 -18.32 -13.18
C GLY A 115 25.48 -18.52 -12.95
N THR A 116 26.28 -17.52 -13.34
CA THR A 116 27.69 -17.41 -12.94
C THR A 116 27.81 -17.38 -11.42
N GLY A 117 26.97 -16.56 -10.77
CA GLY A 117 26.75 -16.55 -9.33
C GLY A 117 25.41 -17.17 -8.91
N LEU A 118 24.97 -16.84 -7.69
CA LEU A 118 23.64 -17.18 -7.18
C LEU A 118 22.80 -15.92 -6.99
N GLY A 119 21.82 -15.70 -7.86
CA GLY A 119 20.79 -14.70 -7.63
C GLY A 119 19.70 -15.23 -6.70
N SER A 120 19.13 -14.38 -5.85
CA SER A 120 18.01 -14.79 -4.99
C SER A 120 17.00 -13.67 -4.78
N ALA A 121 15.73 -14.05 -4.75
CA ALA A 121 14.64 -13.17 -4.37
C ALA A 121 13.53 -13.98 -3.71
N MET A 122 12.76 -13.35 -2.84
CA MET A 122 11.56 -13.94 -2.25
C MET A 122 10.38 -13.05 -2.57
N ILE A 123 9.26 -13.65 -2.95
CA ILE A 123 7.99 -12.95 -3.11
C ILE A 123 6.99 -13.56 -2.15
N VAL A 124 6.47 -12.76 -1.23
CA VAL A 124 5.46 -13.15 -0.25
C VAL A 124 4.23 -12.32 -0.50
N ASP A 125 3.15 -12.97 -0.95
CA ASP A 125 1.85 -12.34 -1.18
C ASP A 125 1.94 -11.05 -2.02
N GLY A 126 2.68 -11.13 -3.13
CA GLY A 126 2.91 -10.03 -4.08
C GLY A 126 4.01 -9.04 -3.68
N ILE A 127 4.63 -9.20 -2.51
CA ILE A 127 5.72 -8.34 -2.02
C ILE A 127 7.06 -8.92 -2.42
N LEU A 128 7.77 -8.26 -3.33
CA LEU A 128 9.12 -8.64 -3.74
C LEU A 128 10.16 -8.17 -2.71
N GLN A 129 10.94 -9.12 -2.20
CA GLN A 129 12.13 -8.91 -1.40
C GLN A 129 13.36 -9.48 -2.15
N PRO A 130 14.20 -8.62 -2.76
CA PRO A 130 15.52 -9.05 -3.24
C PRO A 130 16.37 -9.56 -2.09
N MET A 131 17.19 -10.59 -2.33
CA MET A 131 17.99 -11.25 -1.30
C MET A 131 19.43 -11.51 -1.77
N GLU A 132 20.37 -11.49 -0.83
CA GLU A 132 21.78 -11.82 -1.07
C GLU A 132 22.16 -13.13 -0.37
N LEU A 133 21.50 -14.23 -0.75
CA LEU A 133 21.75 -15.56 -0.16
C LEU A 133 23.09 -16.15 -0.62
N ALA A 134 23.65 -15.66 -1.74
CA ALA A 134 24.90 -16.12 -2.35
C ALA A 134 26.04 -16.28 -1.34
N HIS A 135 26.23 -15.28 -0.47
CA HIS A 135 27.37 -15.16 0.43
C HIS A 135 27.17 -15.81 1.80
N LEU A 136 25.98 -16.36 2.09
CA LEU A 136 25.76 -17.04 3.36
C LEU A 136 26.60 -18.32 3.45
N PRO A 137 27.14 -18.65 4.64
CA PRO A 137 27.94 -19.85 4.83
C PRO A 137 27.09 -21.11 4.64
N PHE A 138 27.67 -22.15 4.00
CA PHE A 138 27.00 -23.43 3.79
C PHE A 138 27.79 -24.60 4.38
N LYS A 139 28.89 -25.03 3.74
CA LYS A 139 29.70 -26.17 4.19
C LYS A 139 31.18 -25.89 3.97
N ASN A 140 32.04 -26.46 4.80
CA ASN A 140 33.50 -26.42 4.65
C ASN A 140 34.05 -25.00 4.41
N ASN A 141 33.58 -24.02 5.19
CA ASN A 141 33.94 -22.59 5.06
C ASN A 141 33.72 -22.00 3.66
N LYS A 142 32.76 -22.53 2.90
CA LYS A 142 32.34 -22.02 1.60
C LYS A 142 30.88 -21.57 1.63
N THR A 143 30.57 -20.62 0.78
CA THR A 143 29.25 -19.98 0.66
C THR A 143 28.28 -20.82 -0.17
N PHE A 144 27.00 -20.45 -0.24
CA PHE A 144 26.07 -21.10 -1.17
C PHE A 144 26.53 -20.95 -2.62
N GLU A 145 26.94 -19.75 -3.04
CA GLU A 145 27.40 -19.51 -4.41
C GLU A 145 28.60 -20.38 -4.78
N ASP A 146 29.55 -20.57 -3.87
CA ASP A 146 30.72 -21.43 -4.12
C ASP A 146 30.34 -22.88 -4.46
N TYR A 147 29.13 -23.32 -4.10
CA TYR A 147 28.63 -24.67 -4.34
C TYR A 147 27.63 -24.75 -5.49
N ILE A 148 26.71 -23.79 -5.62
CA ILE A 148 25.61 -23.86 -6.59
C ILE A 148 25.68 -22.85 -7.74
N GLY A 149 26.66 -21.93 -7.72
CA GLY A 149 27.05 -21.14 -8.89
C GLY A 149 27.96 -21.92 -9.86
N GLU A 150 28.47 -21.23 -10.87
CA GLU A 150 29.31 -21.81 -11.95
C GLU A 150 30.62 -22.41 -11.41
N ARG A 151 31.29 -21.72 -10.48
CA ARG A 151 32.49 -22.23 -9.78
C ARG A 151 32.23 -23.56 -9.07
N GLY A 152 31.03 -23.75 -8.56
CA GLY A 152 30.61 -25.01 -7.94
C GLY A 152 30.38 -26.11 -8.99
N LEU A 153 29.74 -25.76 -10.10
CA LEU A 153 29.46 -26.67 -11.22
C LEU A 153 30.75 -27.25 -11.82
N GLU A 154 31.73 -26.39 -12.10
CA GLU A 154 33.04 -26.80 -12.62
C GLU A 154 33.80 -27.69 -11.64
N ARG A 155 33.86 -27.28 -10.36
CA ARG A 155 34.60 -28.00 -9.33
C ARG A 155 34.01 -29.37 -8.98
N LEU A 156 32.68 -29.48 -8.93
CA LEU A 156 31.98 -30.68 -8.45
C LEU A 156 31.57 -31.63 -9.58
N GLY A 157 31.48 -31.11 -10.80
CA GLY A 157 30.85 -31.79 -11.94
C GLY A 157 29.32 -31.85 -11.82
N LYS A 158 28.65 -31.97 -12.97
CA LYS A 158 27.19 -31.84 -13.13
C LYS A 158 26.36 -32.66 -12.13
N LYS A 159 26.71 -33.94 -11.92
CA LYS A 159 25.96 -34.85 -11.03
C LYS A 159 25.99 -34.38 -9.58
N LYS A 160 27.16 -34.04 -9.06
CA LYS A 160 27.32 -33.63 -7.66
C LYS A 160 26.80 -32.22 -7.43
N TRP A 161 27.05 -31.30 -8.37
CA TRP A 161 26.47 -29.96 -8.35
C TRP A 161 24.94 -30.00 -8.26
N ARG A 162 24.29 -30.81 -9.10
CA ARG A 162 22.83 -30.98 -9.07
C ARG A 162 22.35 -31.46 -7.70
N ASN A 163 22.97 -32.49 -7.14
CA ASN A 163 22.62 -32.97 -5.81
C ASN A 163 22.77 -31.86 -4.75
N THR A 164 23.78 -31.01 -4.87
CA THR A 164 23.96 -29.85 -3.99
C THR A 164 22.89 -28.78 -4.21
N VAL A 165 22.48 -28.50 -5.45
CA VAL A 165 21.34 -27.62 -5.75
C VAL A 165 20.08 -28.14 -5.05
N LEU A 166 19.77 -29.43 -5.18
CA LEU A 166 18.60 -30.03 -4.52
C LEU A 166 18.68 -29.92 -2.99
N GLU A 167 19.88 -30.07 -2.42
CA GLU A 167 20.10 -29.88 -0.98
C GLU A 167 19.86 -28.43 -0.55
N VAL A 168 20.40 -27.46 -1.29
CA VAL A 168 20.23 -26.03 -1.00
C VAL A 168 18.78 -25.60 -1.15
N VAL A 169 18.09 -26.06 -2.21
CA VAL A 169 16.65 -25.83 -2.39
C VAL A 169 15.87 -26.32 -1.19
N LYS A 170 16.11 -27.55 -0.73
CA LYS A 170 15.43 -28.11 0.45
C LYS A 170 15.70 -27.29 1.71
N LEU A 171 16.97 -26.92 1.93
CA LEU A 171 17.38 -26.14 3.09
C LEU A 171 16.73 -24.75 3.11
N LEU A 172 16.85 -23.99 2.02
CA LEU A 172 16.33 -22.62 1.95
C LEU A 172 14.80 -22.59 1.92
N LYS A 173 14.16 -23.53 1.22
CA LYS A 173 12.71 -23.67 1.25
C LYS A 173 12.20 -23.89 2.67
N ALA A 174 12.86 -24.76 3.45
CA ALA A 174 12.52 -25.00 4.84
C ALA A 174 12.79 -23.79 5.74
N ALA A 175 13.98 -23.18 5.61
CA ALA A 175 14.39 -22.05 6.45
C ALA A 175 13.55 -20.78 6.22
N LEU A 176 13.10 -20.56 4.98
CA LEU A 176 12.31 -19.38 4.60
C LEU A 176 10.80 -19.68 4.51
N GLU A 177 10.39 -20.92 4.82
CA GLU A 177 9.04 -21.46 4.68
C GLU A 177 8.39 -21.10 3.33
N ALA A 178 9.14 -21.26 2.24
CA ALA A 178 8.62 -21.05 0.91
C ALA A 178 7.66 -22.20 0.52
N GLU A 179 6.48 -21.87 0.01
CA GLU A 179 5.51 -22.84 -0.48
C GLU A 179 6.05 -23.58 -1.71
N TYR A 180 6.71 -22.83 -2.58
CA TYR A 180 7.40 -23.32 -3.77
C TYR A 180 8.67 -22.54 -4.08
N VAL A 181 9.54 -23.18 -4.86
CA VAL A 181 10.81 -22.60 -5.33
C VAL A 181 10.79 -22.53 -6.85
N THR A 182 11.17 -21.39 -7.41
CA THR A 182 11.44 -21.28 -8.85
C THR A 182 12.94 -21.23 -9.08
N LEU A 183 13.46 -22.16 -9.87
CA LEU A 183 14.85 -22.15 -10.32
C LEU A 183 14.94 -21.43 -11.66
N GLY A 184 15.60 -20.28 -11.67
CA GLY A 184 15.88 -19.52 -12.88
C GLY A 184 17.38 -19.46 -13.20
N GLY A 185 17.77 -18.51 -14.05
CA GLY A 185 19.14 -18.40 -14.54
C GLY A 185 19.54 -19.47 -15.55
N GLY A 186 20.66 -19.23 -16.25
CA GLY A 186 21.11 -20.04 -17.38
C GLY A 186 21.39 -21.52 -17.05
N ASN A 187 21.72 -21.83 -15.79
CA ASN A 187 22.05 -23.18 -15.33
C ASN A 187 20.85 -23.94 -14.75
N ALA A 188 19.67 -23.33 -14.58
CA ALA A 188 18.47 -24.04 -14.10
C ALA A 188 18.09 -25.23 -14.98
N ARG A 189 18.28 -25.14 -16.30
CA ARG A 189 18.07 -26.22 -17.27
C ARG A 189 18.90 -27.49 -17.01
N LEU A 190 19.92 -27.42 -16.15
CA LEU A 190 20.76 -28.55 -15.79
C LEU A 190 20.17 -29.36 -14.61
N VAL A 191 19.05 -28.92 -14.04
CA VAL A 191 18.32 -29.59 -12.96
C VAL A 191 17.17 -30.39 -13.57
N ASP A 192 17.42 -31.68 -13.81
CA ASP A 192 16.46 -32.54 -14.53
C ASP A 192 15.30 -33.01 -13.63
N GLU A 193 15.54 -33.16 -12.33
CA GLU A 193 14.58 -33.68 -11.34
C GLU A 193 14.50 -32.74 -10.13
N PRO A 194 13.73 -31.64 -10.22
CA PRO A 194 13.59 -30.70 -9.12
C PRO A 194 12.76 -31.32 -7.96
N PRO A 195 12.96 -30.89 -6.70
CA PRO A 195 12.19 -31.39 -5.57
C PRO A 195 10.69 -31.00 -5.67
N PRO A 196 9.80 -31.60 -4.86
CA PRO A 196 8.39 -31.21 -4.83
C PRO A 196 8.16 -29.71 -4.61
N ASN A 197 7.18 -29.16 -5.33
CA ASN A 197 6.88 -27.73 -5.44
C ASN A 197 8.12 -26.91 -5.83
N THR A 198 8.88 -27.38 -6.81
CA THR A 198 9.94 -26.61 -7.44
C THR A 198 9.73 -26.59 -8.94
N THR A 199 9.75 -25.42 -9.55
CA THR A 199 9.54 -25.21 -10.99
C THR A 199 10.81 -24.67 -11.64
N LEU A 200 10.98 -24.94 -12.93
CA LEU A 200 12.03 -24.32 -13.73
C LEU A 200 11.45 -23.06 -14.39
N GLY A 201 11.99 -21.90 -14.02
CA GLY A 201 11.59 -20.61 -14.59
C GLY A 201 12.05 -20.47 -16.03
N ASN A 202 11.32 -19.70 -16.83
CA ASN A 202 11.71 -19.38 -18.20
C ASN A 202 12.57 -18.12 -18.21
N ASN A 203 13.72 -18.13 -18.88
CA ASN A 203 14.58 -16.95 -18.97
C ASN A 203 13.90 -15.73 -19.63
N ASN A 204 12.85 -15.94 -20.43
CA ASN A 204 12.05 -14.84 -20.96
C ASN A 204 11.18 -14.15 -19.90
N ASN A 205 10.99 -14.77 -18.73
CA ASN A 205 10.21 -14.17 -17.63
C ASN A 205 10.90 -12.97 -16.99
N ALA A 206 12.19 -12.73 -17.27
CA ALA A 206 12.82 -11.44 -16.97
C ALA A 206 12.08 -10.26 -17.64
N PHE A 207 11.60 -10.42 -18.89
CA PHE A 207 10.84 -9.36 -19.56
C PHE A 207 9.45 -9.18 -18.95
N LEU A 208 8.76 -10.29 -18.68
CA LEU A 208 7.46 -10.28 -17.99
C LEU A 208 7.58 -9.63 -16.61
N GLY A 209 8.65 -9.90 -15.88
CA GLY A 209 8.97 -9.27 -14.62
C GLY A 209 9.16 -7.77 -14.74
N GLY A 210 9.93 -7.31 -15.73
CA GLY A 210 10.08 -5.87 -15.99
C GLY A 210 8.76 -5.20 -16.39
N PHE A 211 7.86 -5.89 -17.07
CA PHE A 211 6.50 -5.37 -17.32
C PHE A 211 5.70 -5.26 -16.00
N ARG A 212 5.79 -6.27 -15.14
CA ARG A 212 5.12 -6.31 -13.82
C ARG A 212 5.65 -5.28 -12.83
N MET A 213 6.88 -4.77 -12.99
CA MET A 213 7.40 -3.69 -12.13
C MET A 213 6.57 -2.41 -12.17
N TRP A 214 5.83 -2.19 -13.26
CA TRP A 214 4.92 -1.06 -13.42
C TRP A 214 3.46 -1.44 -13.22
N ASP A 215 3.19 -2.69 -12.91
CA ASP A 215 1.87 -3.16 -12.50
C ASP A 215 1.68 -2.83 -11.02
N HIS A 216 0.80 -1.88 -10.71
CA HIS A 216 0.51 -1.47 -9.34
C HIS A 216 -0.14 -2.59 -8.50
N THR A 217 -0.49 -3.72 -9.11
CA THR A 217 -0.95 -4.93 -8.41
C THR A 217 0.18 -5.82 -7.88
N ILE A 218 1.42 -5.68 -8.39
CA ILE A 218 2.60 -6.45 -7.96
C ILE A 218 3.69 -5.47 -7.52
N GLY A 219 3.86 -5.32 -6.20
CA GLY A 219 4.88 -4.43 -5.60
C GLY A 219 4.35 -3.14 -4.98
N GLY A 220 3.03 -2.91 -4.96
CA GLY A 220 2.38 -1.82 -4.19
C GLY A 220 1.85 -2.24 -2.81
N ALA A 221 1.95 -3.52 -2.44
CA ALA A 221 1.39 -4.03 -1.21
C ALA A 221 2.38 -3.84 -0.04
N SER A 222 2.18 -2.81 0.77
CA SER A 222 2.30 -3.02 2.21
C SER A 222 1.22 -4.04 2.59
N VAL A 223 1.65 -5.30 2.75
CA VAL A 223 0.98 -6.45 3.38
C VAL A 223 -0.55 -6.48 3.24
N ARG A 224 -1.03 -7.22 2.22
CA ARG A 224 -2.30 -7.95 2.31
C ARG A 224 -1.97 -9.43 2.42
N VAL A 225 -2.09 -9.95 3.65
CA VAL A 225 -2.22 -11.40 3.87
C VAL A 225 -3.64 -11.76 3.43
N GLU A 226 -3.78 -12.39 2.27
CA GLU A 226 -4.99 -13.17 1.95
C GLU A 226 -4.74 -14.62 2.37
N GLU A 227 -5.52 -15.05 3.36
CA GLU A 227 -5.47 -16.37 3.98
C GLU A 227 -5.69 -17.51 2.97
N ARG A 228 -4.85 -18.54 3.02
CA ARG A 228 -5.26 -19.92 2.69
C ARG A 228 -5.31 -20.78 3.95
N GLU A 229 -6.57 -21.05 4.33
CA GLU A 229 -7.16 -21.98 5.30
C GLU A 229 -6.26 -22.83 6.23
N ALA A 230 -6.41 -22.55 7.53
CA ALA A 230 -6.42 -23.55 8.60
C ALA A 230 -7.68 -24.46 8.49
N PRO A 231 -7.71 -25.67 9.09
CA PRO A 231 -8.71 -26.69 8.75
C PRO A 231 -10.16 -26.29 9.12
N ARG A 232 -11.03 -26.37 8.09
CA ARG A 232 -12.49 -26.59 8.08
C ARG A 232 -13.30 -25.94 9.22
N PHE A 233 -13.98 -24.83 8.89
CA PHE A 233 -15.43 -24.80 8.65
C PHE A 233 -15.79 -23.52 7.86
N ILE A 234 -16.54 -23.71 6.77
CA ILE A 234 -17.22 -22.72 5.89
C ILE A 234 -16.49 -22.38 4.56
N ARG A 235 -17.06 -22.88 3.45
CA ARG A 235 -16.74 -22.57 2.03
C ARG A 235 -17.34 -21.23 1.59
N HIS A 236 -16.68 -20.55 0.64
CA HIS A 236 -17.16 -20.27 -0.75
C HIS A 236 -16.20 -19.30 -1.49
N THR A 237 -15.46 -19.76 -2.52
CA THR A 237 -15.69 -19.69 -4.00
C THR A 237 -15.80 -18.29 -4.59
N GLY A 238 -14.95 -18.00 -5.59
CA GLY A 238 -14.78 -16.68 -6.17
C GLY A 238 -15.97 -16.11 -6.95
N GLU A 239 -15.99 -14.78 -7.01
CA GLU A 239 -16.62 -13.93 -8.01
C GLU A 239 -16.02 -12.53 -7.84
N SER A 240 -15.80 -11.82 -8.95
CA SER A 240 -15.62 -10.37 -8.96
C SER A 240 -16.86 -9.73 -8.34
N SER A 241 -16.85 -9.35 -7.06
CA SER A 241 -18.00 -8.67 -6.44
C SER A 241 -17.62 -7.25 -5.99
N ASP A 242 -18.30 -6.26 -6.56
CA ASP A 242 -18.41 -4.87 -6.08
C ASP A 242 -19.14 -4.79 -4.72
N LYS A 243 -18.94 -5.76 -3.82
CA LYS A 243 -19.65 -5.88 -2.54
C LYS A 243 -19.10 -4.89 -1.53
N ILE A 244 -19.99 -4.26 -0.78
CA ILE A 244 -19.61 -3.38 0.34
C ILE A 244 -18.98 -4.20 1.47
N THR A 245 -17.76 -3.82 1.84
CA THR A 245 -17.00 -4.41 2.97
C THR A 245 -16.68 -3.39 4.05
N THR A 246 -16.76 -2.09 3.72
CA THR A 246 -16.30 -1.01 4.59
C THR A 246 -17.33 0.11 4.67
N LEU A 247 -17.56 0.61 5.88
CA LEU A 247 -18.34 1.82 6.14
C LEU A 247 -17.43 2.96 6.54
N PHE A 248 -17.54 4.08 5.83
CA PHE A 248 -17.08 5.37 6.33
C PHE A 248 -18.28 6.07 6.96
N LEU A 249 -18.17 6.48 8.21
CA LEU A 249 -19.25 7.17 8.89
C LEU A 249 -18.76 8.52 9.40
N ASP A 250 -19.54 9.55 9.14
CA ASP A 250 -19.47 10.75 9.95
C ASP A 250 -20.00 10.48 11.37
N ILE A 251 -19.60 11.31 12.33
CA ILE A 251 -20.05 11.22 13.72
C ILE A 251 -21.11 12.30 13.97
N GLY A 252 -20.79 13.57 13.72
CA GLY A 252 -21.73 14.69 13.89
C GLY A 252 -22.82 14.66 12.83
N GLY A 253 -24.07 14.88 13.23
CA GLY A 253 -25.22 14.87 12.32
C GLY A 253 -25.68 13.48 11.86
N VAL A 254 -24.90 12.42 12.14
CA VAL A 254 -25.23 11.02 11.75
C VAL A 254 -25.43 10.12 12.96
N LEU A 255 -24.44 10.01 13.84
CA LEU A 255 -24.51 9.17 15.04
C LEU A 255 -24.87 9.98 16.29
N LEU A 256 -24.31 11.18 16.37
CA LEU A 256 -24.47 12.11 17.48
C LEU A 256 -24.86 13.48 16.91
N THR A 257 -25.36 14.38 17.75
CA THR A 257 -25.48 15.80 17.40
C THR A 257 -24.12 16.38 17.01
N ASN A 258 -24.12 17.48 16.26
CA ASN A 258 -22.87 18.19 15.95
C ASN A 258 -22.20 18.66 17.26
N GLY A 259 -20.88 18.55 17.34
CA GLY A 259 -20.14 18.86 18.56
C GLY A 259 -20.16 20.35 18.92
N TRP A 260 -19.86 21.23 17.96
CA TRP A 260 -19.77 22.67 18.20
C TRP A 260 -20.32 23.53 17.05
N ASP A 261 -21.61 23.33 16.74
CA ASP A 261 -22.28 24.01 15.65
C ASP A 261 -22.78 25.43 16.01
N HIS A 262 -23.43 26.08 15.05
CA HIS A 262 -24.01 27.41 15.18
C HIS A 262 -25.02 27.51 16.33
N ASN A 263 -25.86 26.48 16.53
CA ASN A 263 -26.88 26.47 17.58
C ASN A 263 -26.25 26.31 18.96
N ALA A 264 -25.27 25.42 19.11
CA ALA A 264 -24.48 25.26 20.33
C ALA A 264 -23.81 26.59 20.73
N ARG A 265 -23.27 27.33 19.75
CA ARG A 265 -22.69 28.66 19.99
C ARG A 265 -23.72 29.71 20.40
N ILE A 266 -24.93 29.69 19.83
CA ILE A 266 -26.03 30.57 20.28
C ILE A 266 -26.41 30.26 21.73
N GLN A 267 -26.50 28.98 22.10
CA GLN A 267 -26.80 28.59 23.48
C GLN A 267 -25.68 29.02 24.43
N ALA A 268 -24.42 28.83 24.04
CA ALA A 268 -23.26 29.30 24.80
C ALA A 268 -23.30 30.81 25.02
N ALA A 269 -23.64 31.58 23.99
CA ALA A 269 -23.74 33.03 24.10
C ALA A 269 -24.83 33.46 25.07
N LYS A 270 -25.95 32.74 25.13
CA LYS A 270 -27.02 33.00 26.11
C LYS A 270 -26.59 32.63 27.53
N GLU A 271 -26.08 31.42 27.72
CA GLU A 271 -25.70 30.89 29.04
C GLU A 271 -24.59 31.71 29.70
N PHE A 272 -23.55 32.02 28.92
CA PHE A 272 -22.36 32.73 29.39
C PHE A 272 -22.40 34.25 29.14
N GLN A 273 -23.55 34.77 28.69
CA GLN A 273 -23.78 36.21 28.43
C GLN A 273 -22.70 36.81 27.50
N LEU A 274 -22.43 36.13 26.39
CA LEU A 274 -21.45 36.55 25.38
C LEU A 274 -22.14 37.32 24.26
N ASP A 275 -21.42 38.27 23.66
CA ASP A 275 -21.80 38.84 22.38
C ASP A 275 -21.64 37.76 21.30
N TYR A 276 -22.77 37.29 20.78
CA TYR A 276 -22.81 36.23 19.78
C TYR A 276 -22.11 36.63 18.47
N ALA A 277 -22.26 37.88 18.02
CA ALA A 277 -21.64 38.32 16.77
C ALA A 277 -20.12 38.29 16.88
N GLN A 278 -19.60 38.73 18.03
CA GLN A 278 -18.17 38.69 18.32
C GLN A 278 -17.64 37.26 18.50
N LEU A 279 -18.40 36.40 19.18
CA LEU A 279 -18.08 34.98 19.32
C LEU A 279 -17.98 34.30 17.94
N ASP A 280 -18.98 34.50 17.09
CA ASP A 280 -19.07 33.85 15.78
C ASP A 280 -18.01 34.36 14.81
N GLU A 281 -17.70 35.66 14.80
CA GLU A 281 -16.60 36.24 14.04
C GLU A 281 -15.24 35.61 14.43
N ARG A 282 -14.94 35.57 15.73
CA ARG A 282 -13.68 34.99 16.22
C ARG A 282 -13.59 33.49 15.98
N HIS A 283 -14.71 32.79 16.13
CA HIS A 283 -14.82 31.37 15.79
C HIS A 283 -14.48 31.16 14.31
N HIS A 284 -15.10 31.90 13.40
CA HIS A 284 -14.88 31.77 11.95
C HIS A 284 -13.40 31.94 11.56
N LEU A 285 -12.67 32.86 12.22
CA LEU A 285 -11.25 33.10 11.96
C LEU A 285 -10.30 32.02 12.52
N THR A 286 -10.76 31.20 13.47
CA THR A 286 -9.89 30.35 14.30
C THR A 286 -10.23 28.86 14.22
N PHE A 287 -11.50 28.53 13.95
CA PHE A 287 -12.02 27.17 14.13
C PHE A 287 -11.33 26.15 13.24
N ASP A 288 -11.05 26.48 11.98
CA ASP A 288 -10.34 25.59 11.05
C ASP A 288 -9.01 25.07 11.61
N LYS A 289 -8.27 25.91 12.35
CA LYS A 289 -7.01 25.50 12.98
C LYS A 289 -7.23 24.58 14.18
N TYR A 290 -8.30 24.79 14.93
CA TYR A 290 -8.68 23.93 16.05
C TYR A 290 -9.20 22.57 15.58
N GLU A 291 -10.14 22.56 14.63
CA GLU A 291 -10.73 21.37 14.03
C GLU A 291 -9.66 20.48 13.37
N THR A 292 -8.64 21.07 12.76
CA THR A 292 -7.50 20.33 12.17
C THR A 292 -6.39 20.01 13.16
N GLY A 293 -6.57 20.23 14.47
CA GLY A 293 -5.61 19.86 15.51
C GLY A 293 -4.32 20.69 15.52
N ARG A 294 -4.33 21.88 14.90
CA ARG A 294 -3.22 22.85 14.93
C ARG A 294 -3.28 23.81 16.11
N LEU A 295 -4.37 23.78 16.87
CA LEU A 295 -4.55 24.47 18.15
C LEU A 295 -5.14 23.49 19.15
N THR A 296 -4.79 23.65 20.42
CA THR A 296 -5.50 23.01 21.52
C THR A 296 -6.84 23.71 21.75
N LEU A 297 -7.76 23.05 22.46
CA LEU A 297 -9.03 23.66 22.88
C LEU A 297 -8.77 24.92 23.74
N ASP A 298 -7.76 24.90 24.59
CA ASP A 298 -7.39 26.05 25.41
C ASP A 298 -6.94 27.24 24.55
N GLU A 299 -6.06 27.03 23.58
CA GLU A 299 -5.59 28.09 22.67
C GLU A 299 -6.72 28.64 21.78
N TYR A 300 -7.65 27.78 21.36
CA TYR A 300 -8.85 28.18 20.65
C TYR A 300 -9.74 29.05 21.55
N LEU A 301 -10.01 28.62 22.78
CA LEU A 301 -10.84 29.35 23.73
C LEU A 301 -10.22 30.68 24.16
N ASP A 302 -8.89 30.79 24.23
CA ASP A 302 -8.18 32.06 24.45
C ASP A 302 -8.50 33.09 23.37
N ARG A 303 -8.62 32.65 22.12
CA ARG A 303 -8.86 33.55 20.98
C ARG A 303 -10.32 33.92 20.83
N VAL A 304 -11.22 32.99 21.18
CA VAL A 304 -12.66 33.11 20.93
C VAL A 304 -13.43 33.63 22.13
N VAL A 305 -13.12 33.17 23.35
CA VAL A 305 -13.89 33.47 24.56
C VAL A 305 -13.07 34.27 25.56
N PHE A 306 -11.87 33.82 25.90
CA PHE A 306 -11.03 34.36 26.98
C PHE A 306 -10.00 35.41 26.53
N PHE A 307 -10.19 36.02 25.36
CA PHE A 307 -9.37 37.16 24.91
C PHE A 307 -9.60 38.41 25.79
N GLN A 308 -10.65 38.38 26.61
CA GLN A 308 -10.94 39.34 27.66
C GLN A 308 -11.34 38.58 28.93
N GLN A 309 -11.27 39.26 30.08
CA GLN A 309 -11.67 38.68 31.37
C GLN A 309 -13.14 38.23 31.35
N ARG A 310 -13.42 37.08 31.97
CA ARG A 310 -14.75 36.48 32.07
C ARG A 310 -15.09 36.18 33.52
N SER A 311 -16.39 36.22 33.84
CA SER A 311 -16.91 35.91 35.18
C SER A 311 -17.06 34.40 35.44
N PHE A 312 -16.82 33.57 34.44
CA PHE A 312 -16.91 32.11 34.49
C PHE A 312 -15.56 31.48 34.14
N SER A 313 -15.35 30.22 34.55
CA SER A 313 -14.08 29.56 34.31
C SER A 313 -14.03 28.92 32.92
N ARG A 314 -12.80 28.68 32.43
CA ARG A 314 -12.58 27.90 31.21
C ARG A 314 -13.18 26.51 31.31
N ARG A 315 -13.05 25.88 32.47
CA ARG A 315 -13.56 24.55 32.73
C ARG A 315 -15.07 24.50 32.56
N ASP A 316 -15.80 25.46 33.13
CA ASP A 316 -17.27 25.51 33.00
C ASP A 316 -17.69 25.63 31.53
N PHE A 317 -16.97 26.44 30.76
CA PHE A 317 -17.23 26.60 29.33
C PHE A 317 -16.91 25.31 28.53
N GLN A 318 -15.81 24.63 28.86
CA GLN A 318 -15.47 23.35 28.25
C GLN A 318 -16.50 22.27 28.57
N GLU A 319 -16.92 22.15 29.84
CA GLU A 319 -17.97 21.22 30.25
C GLU A 319 -19.28 21.50 29.52
N PHE A 320 -19.65 22.78 29.34
CA PHE A 320 -20.79 23.16 28.51
C PHE A 320 -20.64 22.69 27.07
N MET A 321 -19.47 22.87 26.45
CA MET A 321 -19.19 22.40 25.08
C MET A 321 -19.36 20.89 24.96
N MET A 322 -18.80 20.12 25.89
CA MET A 322 -18.88 18.65 25.88
C MET A 322 -20.35 18.19 25.96
N ASN A 323 -21.14 18.81 26.84
CA ASN A 323 -22.55 18.46 27.07
C ASN A 323 -23.48 18.75 25.88
N GLN A 324 -23.02 19.44 24.83
CA GLN A 324 -23.79 19.61 23.59
C GLN A 324 -23.86 18.33 22.75
N SER A 325 -22.95 17.38 22.98
CA SER A 325 -22.97 16.08 22.31
C SER A 325 -24.06 15.21 22.89
N GLN A 326 -24.99 14.75 22.05
CA GLN A 326 -26.09 13.87 22.40
C GLN A 326 -26.22 12.77 21.34
N GLU A 327 -26.63 11.58 21.74
CA GLU A 327 -26.86 10.47 20.81
C GLU A 327 -28.10 10.75 19.93
N LEU A 328 -27.97 10.53 18.62
CA LEU A 328 -29.13 10.54 17.73
C LEU A 328 -29.84 9.19 17.82
N PRO A 329 -31.19 9.19 17.98
CA PRO A 329 -31.92 7.97 18.28
C PRO A 329 -31.62 6.83 17.31
N GLU A 330 -31.33 5.65 17.87
CA GLU A 330 -31.24 4.35 17.17
C GLU A 330 -30.10 4.22 16.13
N MET A 331 -29.39 5.30 15.78
CA MET A 331 -28.36 5.27 14.73
C MET A 331 -27.09 4.53 15.17
N LEU A 332 -26.59 4.80 16.38
CA LEU A 332 -25.39 4.14 16.90
C LEU A 332 -25.61 2.64 17.12
N GLU A 333 -26.75 2.29 17.73
CA GLU A 333 -27.18 0.90 17.91
C GLU A 333 -27.32 0.18 16.56
N PHE A 334 -28.03 0.79 15.61
CA PHE A 334 -28.22 0.25 14.26
C PHE A 334 -26.88 0.01 13.55
N MET A 335 -26.00 1.01 13.51
CA MET A 335 -24.70 0.90 12.84
C MET A 335 -23.83 -0.19 13.48
N THR A 336 -23.90 -0.33 14.81
CA THR A 336 -23.19 -1.39 15.55
C THR A 336 -23.74 -2.77 15.21
N ALA A 337 -25.06 -2.91 15.08
CA ALA A 337 -25.68 -4.18 14.74
C ALA A 337 -25.39 -4.60 13.28
N ILE A 338 -25.49 -3.69 12.31
CA ILE A 338 -25.18 -4.02 10.91
C ILE A 338 -23.69 -4.29 10.71
N LYS A 339 -22.80 -3.62 11.46
CA LYS A 339 -21.36 -3.92 11.46
C LYS A 339 -21.15 -5.41 11.74
N LYS A 340 -21.74 -5.92 12.82
CA LYS A 340 -21.63 -7.33 13.23
C LYS A 340 -22.29 -8.26 12.22
N LYS A 341 -23.51 -7.94 11.78
CA LYS A 341 -24.29 -8.78 10.87
C LYS A 341 -23.62 -8.96 9.51
N ASN A 342 -23.08 -7.88 8.96
CA ASN A 342 -22.45 -7.85 7.64
C ASN A 342 -20.92 -8.02 7.68
N ARG A 343 -20.32 -8.09 8.88
CA ARG A 343 -18.87 -8.20 9.12
C ARG A 343 -18.10 -7.05 8.47
N LEU A 344 -18.58 -5.82 8.67
CA LEU A 344 -18.02 -4.62 8.06
C LEU A 344 -16.84 -4.08 8.86
N HIS A 345 -15.87 -3.52 8.16
CA HIS A 345 -14.92 -2.57 8.75
C HIS A 345 -15.58 -1.20 8.84
N VAL A 346 -15.45 -0.50 9.98
CA VAL A 346 -16.09 0.80 10.18
C VAL A 346 -15.05 1.84 10.57
N ILE A 347 -14.91 2.87 9.74
CA ILE A 347 -13.91 3.92 9.89
C ILE A 347 -14.64 5.24 10.09
N ALA A 348 -14.24 6.02 11.10
CA ALA A 348 -14.77 7.36 11.26
C ALA A 348 -14.07 8.27 10.24
N ALA A 349 -14.86 9.02 9.47
CA ALA A 349 -14.39 10.09 8.61
C ALA A 349 -15.06 11.39 9.08
N SER A 350 -14.47 12.04 10.09
CA SER A 350 -15.14 13.08 10.89
C SER A 350 -14.30 14.35 10.99
N ASN A 351 -14.96 15.50 10.91
CA ASN A 351 -14.36 16.78 11.28
C ASN A 351 -14.71 17.07 12.73
N GLU A 352 -13.71 17.11 13.62
CA GLU A 352 -13.93 17.42 15.03
C GLU A 352 -12.64 17.89 15.69
N GLY A 353 -12.74 18.81 16.65
CA GLY A 353 -11.61 19.22 17.48
C GLY A 353 -11.18 18.13 18.46
N ARG A 354 -9.89 18.09 18.82
CA ARG A 354 -9.26 16.96 19.53
C ARG A 354 -9.97 16.59 20.83
N GLU A 355 -10.12 17.53 21.74
CA GLU A 355 -10.65 17.29 23.08
C GLU A 355 -12.13 16.87 23.03
N LEU A 356 -12.90 17.47 22.11
CA LEU A 356 -14.30 17.12 21.90
C LEU A 356 -14.45 15.73 21.26
N ASN A 357 -13.58 15.40 20.30
CA ASN A 357 -13.51 14.08 19.68
C ASN A 357 -13.17 13.00 20.71
N GLU A 358 -12.14 13.21 21.54
CA GLU A 358 -11.73 12.28 22.60
C GLU A 358 -12.84 12.08 23.64
N TYR A 359 -13.52 13.16 24.04
CA TYR A 359 -14.70 13.08 24.91
C TYR A 359 -15.81 12.23 24.28
N ARG A 360 -16.21 12.51 23.03
CA ARG A 360 -17.28 11.78 22.33
C ARG A 360 -16.96 10.30 22.17
N ILE A 361 -15.71 9.95 21.84
CA ILE A 361 -15.28 8.56 21.72
C ILE A 361 -15.46 7.81 23.03
N LYS A 362 -15.07 8.43 24.15
CA LYS A 362 -15.13 7.81 25.47
C LYS A 362 -16.57 7.73 26.01
N GLU A 363 -17.29 8.85 25.99
CA GLU A 363 -18.62 8.97 26.60
C GLU A 363 -19.63 8.05 25.91
N PHE A 364 -19.66 8.07 24.57
CA PHE A 364 -20.59 7.28 23.76
C PHE A 364 -20.01 5.91 23.36
N GLN A 365 -18.86 5.54 23.92
CA GLN A 365 -18.18 4.25 23.68
C GLN A 365 -18.03 3.91 22.18
N LEU A 366 -17.68 4.93 21.38
CA LEU A 366 -17.64 4.81 19.91
C LEU A 366 -16.63 3.75 19.44
N GLY A 367 -15.64 3.39 20.26
CA GLY A 367 -14.72 2.28 19.98
C GLY A 367 -15.39 0.90 19.85
N ASN A 368 -16.64 0.74 20.30
CA ASN A 368 -17.42 -0.48 20.05
C ASN A 368 -17.87 -0.60 18.59
N LEU A 369 -18.06 0.55 17.92
CA LEU A 369 -18.47 0.64 16.51
C LEU A 369 -17.25 0.80 15.60
N PHE A 370 -16.34 1.73 15.88
CA PHE A 370 -15.26 2.08 14.98
C PHE A 370 -14.00 1.23 15.18
N ASP A 371 -13.43 0.77 14.07
CA ASP A 371 -12.13 0.09 14.05
C ASP A 371 -10.97 1.10 13.97
N CYS A 372 -11.23 2.29 13.43
CA CYS A 372 -10.27 3.38 13.33
C CYS A 372 -10.96 4.76 13.30
N PHE A 373 -10.27 5.80 13.76
CA PHE A 373 -10.75 7.18 13.76
C PHE A 373 -9.88 8.06 12.85
N ILE A 374 -10.37 8.36 11.65
CA ILE A 374 -9.82 9.41 10.78
C ILE A 374 -10.56 10.72 11.11
N SER A 375 -10.24 11.25 12.29
CA SER A 375 -10.75 12.54 12.76
C SER A 375 -9.79 13.66 12.36
N SER A 376 -10.32 14.80 11.89
CA SER A 376 -9.51 15.91 11.36
C SER A 376 -8.41 16.40 12.30
N CYS A 377 -8.65 16.38 13.61
CA CYS A 377 -7.69 16.76 14.64
C CYS A 377 -6.49 15.81 14.79
N TYR A 378 -6.61 14.57 14.33
CA TYR A 378 -5.56 13.55 14.40
C TYR A 378 -4.70 13.54 13.14
N VAL A 379 -5.34 13.79 11.99
CA VAL A 379 -4.69 13.63 10.68
C VAL A 379 -4.37 14.97 10.00
N HIS A 380 -4.80 16.09 10.56
CA HIS A 380 -4.58 17.46 10.06
C HIS A 380 -5.16 17.75 8.66
N LEU A 381 -6.03 16.86 8.17
CA LEU A 381 -6.84 16.95 6.97
C LEU A 381 -8.31 17.05 7.39
N ARG A 382 -9.19 17.62 6.55
CA ARG A 382 -10.61 17.72 6.87
C ARG A 382 -11.49 17.55 5.64
N LYS A 383 -12.73 17.14 5.85
CA LYS A 383 -13.78 17.25 4.83
C LYS A 383 -14.05 18.73 4.57
N PRO A 384 -14.30 19.18 3.33
CA PRO A 384 -14.54 18.40 2.12
C PRO A 384 -13.29 17.98 1.31
N ASP A 385 -12.07 18.27 1.78
CA ASP A 385 -10.86 18.03 1.00
C ASP A 385 -10.70 16.52 0.72
N SER A 386 -10.48 16.16 -0.56
CA SER A 386 -10.46 14.77 -1.03
C SER A 386 -9.45 13.89 -0.29
N GLU A 387 -8.39 14.50 0.23
CA GLU A 387 -7.27 13.88 0.90
C GLU A 387 -7.68 13.13 2.16
N ILE A 388 -8.71 13.57 2.89
CA ILE A 388 -9.17 12.83 4.08
C ILE A 388 -9.85 11.51 3.69
N TYR A 389 -10.59 11.49 2.58
CA TYR A 389 -11.21 10.29 2.05
C TYR A 389 -10.15 9.34 1.48
N GLN A 390 -9.15 9.87 0.78
CA GLN A 390 -8.02 9.09 0.30
C GLN A 390 -7.28 8.43 1.46
N LEU A 391 -6.97 9.19 2.51
CA LEU A 391 -6.33 8.66 3.72
C LEU A 391 -7.19 7.56 4.37
N ALA A 392 -8.50 7.77 4.48
CA ALA A 392 -9.39 6.76 5.04
C ALA A 392 -9.43 5.48 4.19
N MET A 393 -9.40 5.59 2.85
CA MET A 393 -9.32 4.44 1.94
C MET A 393 -7.99 3.69 2.07
N ASP A 394 -6.89 4.42 2.17
CA ASP A 394 -5.55 3.86 2.32
C ASP A 394 -5.42 3.10 3.64
N VAL A 395 -5.90 3.68 4.74
CA VAL A 395 -5.90 3.04 6.07
C VAL A 395 -6.84 1.83 6.12
N ALA A 396 -8.03 1.93 5.51
CA ALA A 396 -8.98 0.83 5.44
C ALA A 396 -8.56 -0.26 4.45
N HIS A 397 -7.58 0.01 3.60
CA HIS A 397 -7.24 -0.78 2.42
C HIS A 397 -8.50 -1.17 1.62
N ALA A 398 -9.42 -0.25 1.37
CA ALA A 398 -10.68 -0.52 0.68
C ALA A 398 -10.77 0.23 -0.65
N GLN A 399 -11.21 -0.44 -1.71
CA GLN A 399 -11.45 0.22 -3.00
C GLN A 399 -12.73 1.06 -2.91
N PRO A 400 -12.83 2.19 -3.65
CA PRO A 400 -14.00 3.07 -3.59
C PRO A 400 -15.35 2.34 -3.70
N LYS A 401 -15.46 1.40 -4.65
CA LYS A 401 -16.68 0.62 -4.88
C LYS A 401 -17.10 -0.29 -3.72
N GLN A 402 -16.17 -0.64 -2.83
CA GLN A 402 -16.42 -1.50 -1.66
C GLN A 402 -16.81 -0.70 -0.42
N ILE A 403 -16.85 0.63 -0.54
CA ILE A 403 -17.11 1.55 0.57
C ILE A 403 -18.50 2.13 0.42
N ALA A 404 -19.28 2.08 1.49
CA ALA A 404 -20.44 2.94 1.67
C ALA A 404 -20.10 4.05 2.67
N TYR A 405 -20.35 5.30 2.28
CA TYR A 405 -20.05 6.46 3.11
C TYR A 405 -21.33 7.15 3.53
N VAL A 406 -21.53 7.38 4.84
CA VAL A 406 -22.72 8.01 5.39
C VAL A 406 -22.34 9.33 6.05
N ASP A 407 -22.95 10.42 5.58
CA ASP A 407 -22.72 11.79 6.05
C ASP A 407 -23.98 12.64 5.85
N ASP A 408 -24.26 13.59 6.73
CA ASP A 408 -25.46 14.45 6.63
C ASP A 408 -25.29 15.61 5.64
N ARG A 409 -24.05 15.90 5.20
CA ARG A 409 -23.75 17.00 4.25
C ARG A 409 -23.76 16.52 2.80
N PRO A 410 -24.70 16.98 1.95
CA PRO A 410 -24.78 16.56 0.55
C PRO A 410 -23.48 16.80 -0.23
N MET A 411 -22.82 17.94 0.00
CA MET A 411 -21.57 18.30 -0.67
C MET A 411 -20.43 17.30 -0.37
N PHE A 412 -20.33 16.80 0.86
CA PHE A 412 -19.32 15.83 1.26
C PHE A 412 -19.57 14.47 0.58
N VAL A 413 -20.83 14.08 0.54
CA VAL A 413 -21.30 12.87 -0.15
C VAL A 413 -21.04 12.93 -1.66
N GLU A 414 -21.24 14.09 -2.29
CA GLU A 414 -20.96 14.30 -3.73
C GLU A 414 -19.47 14.17 -4.06
N ILE A 415 -18.58 14.70 -3.21
CA ILE A 415 -17.13 14.56 -3.39
C ILE A 415 -16.71 13.10 -3.25
N ALA A 416 -17.20 12.40 -2.23
CA ALA A 416 -16.93 10.97 -2.07
C ALA A 416 -17.42 10.16 -3.29
N ARG A 417 -18.60 10.49 -3.84
CA ARG A 417 -19.11 9.87 -5.07
C ARG A 417 -18.24 10.15 -6.29
N ALA A 418 -17.69 11.36 -6.41
CA ALA A 418 -16.76 11.70 -7.49
C ALA A 418 -15.47 10.87 -7.41
N MET A 419 -15.10 10.39 -6.22
CA MET A 419 -13.99 9.45 -5.98
C MET A 419 -14.38 7.98 -6.20
N GLY A 420 -15.63 7.69 -6.57
CA GLY A 420 -16.14 6.33 -6.79
C GLY A 420 -16.67 5.63 -5.54
N ILE A 421 -16.82 6.34 -4.42
CA ILE A 421 -17.38 5.80 -3.16
C ILE A 421 -18.91 5.79 -3.25
N ASN A 422 -19.55 4.77 -2.67
CA ASN A 422 -21.01 4.72 -2.57
C ASN A 422 -21.50 5.66 -1.45
N GLY A 423 -21.57 6.96 -1.76
CA GLY A 423 -22.00 7.98 -0.80
C GLY A 423 -23.51 7.99 -0.55
N ILE A 424 -23.90 8.12 0.72
CA ILE A 424 -25.26 8.15 1.25
C ILE A 424 -25.42 9.45 2.06
N CYS A 425 -26.35 10.31 1.64
CA CYS A 425 -26.70 11.51 2.39
C CYS A 425 -27.70 11.14 3.48
N HIS A 426 -27.26 11.19 4.73
CA HIS A 426 -28.08 10.88 5.90
C HIS A 426 -29.13 11.98 6.13
N ARG A 427 -30.38 11.57 6.28
CA ARG A 427 -31.52 12.44 6.64
C ARG A 427 -32.42 11.81 7.70
N SER A 428 -32.49 10.49 7.68
CA SER A 428 -33.19 9.66 8.66
C SER A 428 -32.60 8.26 8.70
N LEU A 429 -32.87 7.53 9.78
CA LEU A 429 -32.52 6.12 9.90
C LEU A 429 -33.13 5.28 8.77
N THR A 430 -34.41 5.52 8.44
CA THR A 430 -35.13 4.79 7.39
C THR A 430 -34.50 4.96 6.02
N GLU A 431 -34.16 6.19 5.62
CA GLU A 431 -33.48 6.44 4.34
C GLU A 431 -32.11 5.80 4.29
N THR A 432 -31.37 5.84 5.40
CA THR A 432 -30.05 5.21 5.52
C THR A 432 -30.14 3.69 5.39
N LYS A 433 -31.12 3.06 6.08
CA LYS A 433 -31.42 1.63 5.96
C LYS A 433 -31.70 1.23 4.51
N HIS A 434 -32.57 1.97 3.81
CA HIS A 434 -32.90 1.68 2.41
C HIS A 434 -31.68 1.83 1.49
N ALA A 435 -30.85 2.86 1.69
CA ALA A 435 -29.66 3.06 0.88
C ALA A 435 -28.62 1.95 1.10
N LEU A 436 -28.39 1.54 2.35
CA LEU A 436 -27.48 0.44 2.68
C LEU A 436 -27.99 -0.90 2.13
N LEU A 437 -29.31 -1.16 2.21
CA LEU A 437 -29.93 -2.34 1.61
C LEU A 437 -29.77 -2.38 0.09
N ALA A 438 -29.92 -1.25 -0.60
CA ALA A 438 -29.71 -1.14 -2.04
C ALA A 438 -28.27 -1.45 -2.47
N LEU A 439 -27.30 -1.27 -1.57
CA LEU A 439 -25.90 -1.65 -1.76
C LEU A 439 -25.60 -3.12 -1.38
N GLY A 440 -26.64 -3.89 -1.06
CA GLY A 440 -26.53 -5.33 -0.75
C GLY A 440 -26.16 -5.65 0.69
N LEU A 441 -26.30 -4.70 1.62
CA LEU A 441 -26.13 -4.96 3.06
C LEU A 441 -27.42 -5.47 3.68
N ASP A 442 -27.30 -6.41 4.61
CA ASP A 442 -28.40 -6.89 5.43
C ASP A 442 -28.66 -5.90 6.58
N VAL A 443 -29.82 -5.24 6.53
CA VAL A 443 -30.21 -4.18 7.47
C VAL A 443 -31.31 -4.60 8.45
N ASP A 444 -31.71 -5.88 8.46
CA ASP A 444 -32.73 -6.41 9.36
C ASP A 444 -32.12 -6.77 10.72
N VAL A 445 -31.88 -5.77 11.57
CA VAL A 445 -31.22 -5.90 12.88
C VAL A 445 -32.10 -5.46 14.03
#